data_AF-A0A1M5I239-F1
#
_entry.id   AF-A0A1M5I239-F1
#
_cell.length_a   1.000
_cell.length_b   1.000
_cell.length_c   1.000
_cell.angle_alpha   90.00
_cell.angle_beta   90.00
_cell.angle_gamma   90.00
#
_symmetry.space_group_name_H-M   'P 1'
#
loop_
_entity.id
_entity.type
_entity.pdbx_description
1 polymer ?
#
loop_
_entity_poly.entity_id
_entity_poly.type
_entity_poly.pdbx_seq_one_letter_code
_entity_poly.pdbx_strand_id
1 'polypeptide(L)'
;MKILRGVLCVGVLALGATTAFAQPELRDAVDNGDIATAQKIVKKGAAEEIYCGKMTPTDAVKVYEKIFKAMPYESFSNCQSQFSYGYGTKVCANAKAMDACTEVISFLLLEGESGNTKALETLESVAKVALKTKGYAKPVKVDADTSIWVPCPKKKGEARDKCIEECYEKAGSLRDTIREAACATKPEHFVDTTIKVKVPSPLYEKLRKGLLEGYWKTPKSAAEKYSKIMQASAKALSIPDTAVINLAYVDRWAEKHKADSTALPGGELFRFCTSWQPAVDSILGAKEFETRCPVFESFVDNRDGQTYRVKEINGTRWFVQNLNFAIEENSMCYDREEENCATYGRLYTHDAALTACPEGTRLATDDDWKMLEIYAGGANTAAVRLRSNGSDDYAFTAMFGGYANKNGISVIQGEGAYFWTSKDVGDGRGIARSMFNTDKEVSAIPVDKKFWLSVRCVVNAAPAEEPTPAAVE
;
A
#
# COMPACT_ATOMS: atom_id res chain seq x y z
N MET A 1 -28.33 3.57 -13.51
CA MET A 1 -28.86 2.38 -14.22
C MET A 1 -28.84 2.64 -15.72
N LYS A 2 -27.72 2.33 -16.39
CA LYS A 2 -27.62 2.09 -17.84
C LYS A 2 -26.48 1.10 -18.01
N ILE A 3 -26.87 -0.17 -18.12
CA ILE A 3 -26.01 -1.31 -18.40
C ILE A 3 -25.64 -1.18 -19.89
N LEU A 4 -24.44 -0.68 -20.20
CA LEU A 4 -23.89 -0.85 -21.54
C LEU A 4 -23.25 -2.23 -21.61
N ARG A 5 -23.92 -3.12 -22.33
CA ARG A 5 -23.45 -4.45 -22.73
C ARG A 5 -22.05 -4.35 -23.32
N GLY A 6 -21.11 -5.10 -22.72
CA GLY A 6 -19.83 -5.40 -23.32
C GLY A 6 -20.04 -6.11 -24.65
N VAL A 7 -19.61 -5.45 -25.72
CA VAL A 7 -19.32 -6.11 -26.99
C VAL A 7 -17.84 -6.46 -26.92
N LEU A 8 -17.57 -7.76 -26.73
CA LEU A 8 -16.29 -8.38 -27.06
C LEU A 8 -16.02 -8.08 -28.54
N CYS A 9 -15.20 -7.08 -28.84
CA CYS A 9 -14.49 -7.05 -30.10
C CYS A 9 -13.20 -7.84 -29.92
N VAL A 10 -13.30 -9.15 -30.15
CA VAL A 10 -12.15 -9.97 -30.53
C VAL A 10 -11.61 -9.33 -31.80
N GLY A 11 -10.56 -8.54 -31.65
CA GLY A 11 -9.75 -8.07 -32.76
C GLY A 11 -9.05 -9.30 -33.34
N VAL A 12 -9.73 -9.97 -34.28
CA VAL A 12 -9.13 -11.00 -35.13
C VAL A 12 -7.86 -10.38 -35.73
N LEU A 13 -6.71 -10.93 -35.38
CA LEU A 13 -5.44 -10.74 -36.07
C LEU A 13 -5.61 -11.22 -37.52
N ALA A 14 -6.26 -10.42 -38.36
CA ALA A 14 -6.50 -10.73 -39.75
C ALA A 14 -5.23 -10.47 -40.56
N LEU A 15 -4.32 -11.46 -40.54
CA LEU A 15 -3.37 -11.67 -41.63
C LEU A 15 -3.82 -12.93 -42.36
N GLY A 16 -4.24 -12.75 -43.61
CA GLY A 16 -4.86 -13.79 -44.43
C GLY A 16 -3.98 -15.03 -44.58
N ALA A 17 -4.41 -16.13 -43.95
CA ALA A 17 -4.25 -17.51 -44.37
C ALA A 17 -5.14 -18.36 -43.45
N THR A 18 -5.76 -19.42 -43.97
CA THR A 18 -6.52 -20.41 -43.20
C THR A 18 -5.59 -21.28 -42.35
N THR A 19 -4.88 -20.68 -41.40
CA THR A 19 -4.07 -21.40 -40.42
C THR A 19 -4.97 -21.78 -39.25
N ALA A 20 -5.10 -23.08 -38.98
CA ALA A 20 -5.69 -23.54 -37.74
C ALA A 20 -4.91 -22.91 -36.58
N PHE A 21 -5.63 -22.32 -35.63
CA PHE A 21 -5.02 -21.74 -34.45
C PHE A 21 -4.34 -22.83 -33.61
N ALA A 22 -3.17 -22.54 -33.09
CA ALA A 22 -2.33 -23.44 -32.30
C ALA A 22 -2.21 -22.94 -30.85
N GLN A 23 -3.36 -22.55 -30.28
CA GLN A 23 -3.43 -21.95 -28.95
C GLN A 23 -3.08 -22.96 -27.83
N PRO A 24 -3.56 -24.22 -27.85
CA PRO A 24 -3.13 -25.23 -26.88
C PRO A 24 -1.61 -25.48 -26.94
N GLU A 25 -1.04 -25.62 -28.14
CA GLU A 25 0.38 -25.85 -28.36
C GLU A 25 1.23 -24.66 -27.92
N LEU A 26 0.70 -23.44 -28.04
CA LEU A 26 1.33 -22.24 -27.50
C LEU A 26 1.38 -22.31 -25.98
N ARG A 27 0.26 -22.63 -25.31
CA ARG A 27 0.22 -22.74 -23.85
C ARG A 27 1.18 -23.82 -23.35
N ASP A 28 1.18 -24.99 -23.98
CA ASP A 28 2.09 -26.09 -23.65
C ASP A 28 3.56 -25.68 -23.84
N ALA A 29 3.90 -25.00 -24.94
CA ALA A 29 5.26 -24.52 -25.16
C ALA A 29 5.69 -23.48 -24.11
N VAL A 30 4.78 -22.56 -23.73
CA VAL A 30 5.05 -21.55 -22.72
C VAL A 30 5.25 -22.18 -21.34
N ASP A 31 4.37 -23.10 -20.93
CA ASP A 31 4.41 -23.71 -19.60
C ASP A 31 5.58 -24.69 -19.44
N ASN A 32 6.03 -25.32 -20.53
CA ASN A 32 7.22 -26.16 -20.55
C ASN A 32 8.54 -25.38 -20.79
N GLY A 33 8.47 -24.05 -20.96
CA GLY A 33 9.64 -23.21 -21.20
C GLY A 33 10.27 -23.37 -22.61
N ASP A 34 9.57 -23.95 -23.57
CA ASP A 34 9.99 -24.03 -24.98
C ASP A 34 9.71 -22.72 -25.72
N ILE A 35 10.57 -21.73 -25.44
CA ILE A 35 10.48 -20.38 -26.02
C ILE A 35 10.63 -20.39 -27.54
N ALA A 36 11.38 -21.35 -28.10
CA ALA A 36 11.60 -21.44 -29.55
C ALA A 36 10.30 -21.83 -30.27
N THR A 37 9.58 -22.82 -29.75
CA THR A 37 8.28 -23.24 -30.28
C THR A 37 7.23 -22.15 -30.10
N ALA A 38 7.13 -21.55 -28.90
CA ALA A 38 6.22 -20.44 -28.64
C ALA A 38 6.45 -19.27 -29.63
N GLN A 39 7.71 -18.89 -29.84
CA GLN A 39 8.06 -17.83 -30.79
C GLN A 39 7.70 -18.20 -32.23
N LYS A 40 7.85 -19.46 -32.64
CA LYS A 40 7.48 -19.94 -33.98
C LYS A 40 5.97 -19.89 -34.22
N ILE A 41 5.17 -20.29 -33.24
CA ILE A 41 3.71 -20.25 -33.30
C ILE A 41 3.22 -18.80 -33.43
N VAL A 42 3.73 -17.92 -32.56
CA VAL A 42 3.38 -16.49 -32.57
C VAL A 42 3.81 -15.81 -33.87
N LYS A 43 5.01 -16.09 -34.39
CA LYS A 43 5.49 -15.54 -35.68
C LYS A 43 4.63 -15.95 -36.87
N LYS A 44 3.96 -17.11 -36.81
CA LYS A 44 3.06 -17.60 -37.88
C LYS A 44 1.66 -17.00 -37.81
N GLY A 45 1.34 -16.17 -36.80
CA GLY A 45 -0.01 -15.65 -36.60
C GLY A 45 -1.02 -16.71 -36.14
N ALA A 46 -0.55 -17.83 -35.63
CA ALA A 46 -1.40 -18.95 -35.19
C ALA A 46 -1.83 -18.86 -33.72
N ALA A 47 -1.54 -17.73 -33.04
CA ALA A 47 -1.96 -17.47 -31.67
C ALA A 47 -3.27 -16.66 -31.65
N GLU A 48 -4.28 -17.13 -30.91
CA GLU A 48 -5.57 -16.46 -30.75
C GLU A 48 -5.48 -15.33 -29.71
N GLU A 49 -4.74 -15.58 -28.64
CA GLU A 49 -4.55 -14.67 -27.51
C GLU A 49 -3.09 -14.67 -27.08
N ILE A 50 -2.70 -13.66 -26.31
CA ILE A 50 -1.37 -13.56 -25.73
C ILE A 50 -1.38 -14.33 -24.42
N TYR A 51 -0.47 -15.30 -24.26
CA TYR A 51 -0.39 -16.13 -23.06
C TYR A 51 1.05 -16.16 -22.55
N CYS A 52 1.28 -15.71 -21.32
CA CYS A 52 2.64 -15.66 -20.77
C CYS A 52 2.93 -16.69 -19.69
N GLY A 53 1.95 -17.41 -19.13
CA GLY A 53 2.18 -18.45 -18.12
C GLY A 53 3.26 -18.06 -17.09
N LYS A 54 4.27 -18.93 -16.93
CA LYS A 54 5.47 -18.68 -16.07
C LYS A 54 6.65 -18.06 -16.82
N MET A 55 6.44 -17.55 -18.02
CA MET A 55 7.49 -16.99 -18.86
C MET A 55 8.17 -15.79 -18.17
N THR A 56 9.49 -15.73 -18.30
CA THR A 56 10.26 -14.60 -17.78
C THR A 56 9.95 -13.32 -18.59
N PRO A 57 10.11 -12.12 -18.00
CA PRO A 57 9.97 -10.87 -18.74
C PRO A 57 10.84 -10.80 -20.00
N THR A 58 12.05 -11.39 -19.96
CA THR A 58 12.98 -11.40 -21.09
C THR A 58 12.45 -12.27 -22.22
N ASP A 59 11.90 -13.44 -21.90
CA ASP A 59 11.39 -14.36 -22.91
C ASP A 59 10.05 -13.88 -23.49
N ALA A 60 9.20 -13.25 -22.68
CA ALA A 60 7.97 -12.63 -23.15
C ALA A 60 8.24 -11.57 -24.22
N VAL A 61 9.29 -10.78 -24.04
CA VAL A 61 9.74 -9.83 -25.07
C VAL A 61 10.21 -10.56 -26.33
N LYS A 62 11.00 -11.65 -26.23
CA LYS A 62 11.45 -12.42 -27.40
C LYS A 62 10.30 -13.00 -28.21
N VAL A 63 9.23 -13.45 -27.54
CA VAL A 63 8.07 -14.08 -28.18
C VAL A 63 7.12 -13.03 -28.75
N TYR A 64 6.78 -12.00 -27.95
CA TYR A 64 5.66 -11.12 -28.24
C TYR A 64 6.03 -9.69 -28.66
N GLU A 65 7.31 -9.29 -28.78
CA GLU A 65 7.69 -7.89 -29.10
C GLU A 65 6.97 -7.33 -30.35
N LYS A 66 6.80 -8.13 -31.41
CA LYS A 66 6.08 -7.70 -32.61
C LYS A 66 4.59 -7.45 -32.36
N ILE A 67 3.95 -8.35 -31.59
CA ILE A 67 2.54 -8.21 -31.21
C ILE A 67 2.38 -6.99 -30.31
N PHE A 68 3.27 -6.82 -29.32
CA PHE A 68 3.26 -5.67 -28.43
C PHE A 68 3.34 -4.34 -29.19
N LYS A 69 4.19 -4.24 -30.22
CA LYS A 69 4.29 -3.03 -31.04
C LYS A 69 3.00 -2.71 -31.81
N ALA A 70 2.22 -3.73 -32.17
CA ALA A 70 0.96 -3.58 -32.88
C ALA A 70 -0.22 -3.29 -31.94
N MET A 71 -0.27 -3.98 -30.79
CA MET A 71 -1.39 -4.01 -29.85
C MET A 71 -0.87 -3.92 -28.41
N PRO A 72 -0.31 -2.78 -27.99
CA PRO A 72 0.39 -2.66 -26.71
C PRO A 72 -0.54 -2.77 -25.51
N TYR A 73 -1.77 -2.28 -25.64
CA TYR A 73 -2.77 -2.34 -24.58
C TYR A 73 -3.24 -3.78 -24.32
N GLU A 74 -3.62 -4.49 -25.38
CA GLU A 74 -4.04 -5.90 -25.31
C GLU A 74 -2.91 -6.79 -24.79
N SER A 75 -1.68 -6.51 -25.22
CA SER A 75 -0.50 -7.23 -24.71
C SER A 75 -0.30 -7.02 -23.21
N PHE A 76 -0.45 -5.79 -22.74
CA PHE A 76 -0.35 -5.49 -21.32
C PHE A 76 -1.47 -6.14 -20.51
N SER A 77 -2.71 -6.09 -21.00
CA SER A 77 -3.87 -6.70 -20.33
C SER A 77 -3.72 -8.21 -20.13
N ASN A 78 -2.96 -8.89 -21.01
CA ASN A 78 -2.76 -10.33 -20.92
C ASN A 78 -1.47 -10.72 -20.16
N CYS A 79 -0.42 -9.89 -20.21
CA CYS A 79 0.86 -10.18 -19.56
C CYS A 79 1.47 -8.97 -18.85
N GLN A 80 0.71 -8.42 -17.91
CA GLN A 80 0.99 -7.17 -17.23
C GLN A 80 2.39 -7.14 -16.59
N SER A 81 2.73 -8.17 -15.81
CA SER A 81 4.02 -8.29 -15.12
C SER A 81 5.18 -8.38 -16.11
N GLN A 82 5.12 -9.34 -17.04
CA GLN A 82 6.20 -9.60 -17.99
C GLN A 82 6.52 -8.38 -18.85
N PHE A 83 5.51 -7.67 -19.37
CA PHE A 83 5.75 -6.47 -20.17
C PHE A 83 6.18 -5.26 -19.33
N SER A 84 5.69 -5.12 -18.10
CA SER A 84 6.16 -4.06 -17.19
C SER A 84 7.66 -4.19 -16.91
N TYR A 85 8.10 -5.38 -16.52
CA TYR A 85 9.49 -5.66 -16.19
C TYR A 85 10.42 -5.76 -17.40
N GLY A 86 9.95 -6.38 -18.50
CA GLY A 86 10.79 -6.70 -19.66
C GLY A 86 10.80 -5.62 -20.75
N TYR A 87 9.73 -4.85 -20.86
CA TYR A 87 9.51 -3.95 -21.99
C TYR A 87 9.16 -2.51 -21.59
N GLY A 88 8.83 -2.26 -20.32
CA GLY A 88 8.29 -0.98 -19.84
C GLY A 88 9.09 0.25 -20.28
N THR A 89 10.43 0.20 -20.23
CA THR A 89 11.28 1.32 -20.66
C THR A 89 11.14 1.61 -22.16
N LYS A 90 11.04 0.58 -23.01
CA LYS A 90 10.81 0.74 -24.45
C LYS A 90 9.42 1.29 -24.75
N VAL A 91 8.39 0.86 -24.01
CA VAL A 91 7.02 1.40 -24.13
C VAL A 91 7.02 2.88 -23.83
N CYS A 92 7.59 3.26 -22.69
CA CYS A 92 7.61 4.64 -22.22
C CYS A 92 8.55 5.57 -23.00
N ALA A 93 9.43 5.02 -23.85
CA ALA A 93 10.20 5.79 -24.83
C ALA A 93 9.35 6.15 -26.06
N ASN A 94 8.26 5.43 -26.32
CA ASN A 94 7.44 5.62 -27.51
C ASN A 94 6.36 6.68 -27.26
N ALA A 95 6.53 7.87 -27.84
CA ALA A 95 5.60 8.98 -27.70
C ALA A 95 4.14 8.67 -28.13
N LYS A 96 3.90 7.60 -28.90
CA LYS A 96 2.56 7.14 -29.31
C LYS A 96 1.93 6.12 -28.35
N ALA A 97 2.65 5.65 -27.35
CA ALA A 97 2.22 4.59 -26.43
C ALA A 97 1.95 5.13 -25.02
N MET A 98 1.35 6.32 -24.89
CA MET A 98 1.09 6.95 -23.59
C MET A 98 0.21 6.08 -22.68
N ASP A 99 -0.86 5.49 -23.23
CA ASP A 99 -1.78 4.67 -22.44
C ASP A 99 -1.07 3.42 -21.91
N ALA A 100 -0.36 2.69 -22.77
CA ALA A 100 0.44 1.54 -22.37
C ALA A 100 1.54 1.90 -21.36
N CYS A 101 2.19 3.06 -21.50
CA CYS A 101 3.16 3.53 -20.51
C CYS A 101 2.49 3.87 -19.17
N THR A 102 1.28 4.44 -19.20
CA THR A 102 0.50 4.74 -17.99
C THR A 102 0.12 3.46 -17.25
N GLU A 103 -0.23 2.41 -17.98
CA GLU A 103 -0.52 1.09 -17.42
C GLU A 103 0.72 0.44 -16.78
N VAL A 104 1.88 0.50 -17.46
CA VAL A 104 3.17 0.05 -16.88
C VAL A 104 3.47 0.78 -15.57
N ILE A 105 3.36 2.12 -15.56
CA ILE A 105 3.60 2.92 -14.35
C ILE A 105 2.60 2.54 -13.25
N SER A 106 1.33 2.35 -13.60
CA SER A 106 0.28 1.98 -12.64
C SER A 106 0.56 0.63 -11.98
N PHE A 107 0.96 -0.37 -12.76
CA PHE A 107 1.34 -1.68 -12.25
C PHE A 107 2.55 -1.61 -11.32
N LEU A 108 3.62 -0.93 -11.75
CA LEU A 108 4.85 -0.84 -10.97
C LEU A 108 4.66 -0.05 -9.67
N LEU A 109 3.78 0.95 -9.67
CA LEU A 109 3.38 1.66 -8.46
C LEU A 109 2.60 0.75 -7.50
N LEU A 110 1.66 -0.06 -8.01
CA LEU A 110 0.88 -0.99 -7.19
C LEU A 110 1.78 -2.05 -6.53
N GLU A 111 2.68 -2.66 -7.31
CA GLU A 111 3.68 -3.60 -6.81
C GLU A 111 4.65 -2.92 -5.84
N GLY A 112 5.01 -1.66 -6.10
CA GLY A 112 5.83 -0.87 -5.18
C GLY A 112 5.14 -0.62 -3.83
N GLU A 113 3.83 -0.37 -3.84
CA GLU A 113 3.03 -0.18 -2.63
C GLU A 113 2.98 -1.46 -1.78
N SER A 114 3.06 -2.65 -2.39
CA SER A 114 3.20 -3.91 -1.66
C SER A 114 4.62 -4.19 -1.14
N GLY A 115 5.59 -3.34 -1.46
CA GLY A 115 6.99 -3.48 -1.02
C GLY A 115 7.90 -4.20 -2.02
N ASN A 116 7.44 -4.46 -3.25
CA ASN A 116 8.25 -5.08 -4.29
C ASN A 116 9.39 -4.15 -4.74
N THR A 117 10.59 -4.38 -4.21
CA THR A 117 11.76 -3.53 -4.47
C THR A 117 12.24 -3.57 -5.92
N LYS A 118 11.99 -4.66 -6.64
CA LYS A 118 12.28 -4.82 -8.07
C LYS A 118 11.31 -4.01 -8.92
N ALA A 119 10.05 -3.91 -8.51
CA ALA A 119 9.08 -3.01 -9.13
C ALA A 119 9.54 -1.55 -9.04
N LEU A 120 10.07 -1.13 -7.89
CA LEU A 120 10.58 0.22 -7.68
C LEU A 120 11.83 0.54 -8.52
N GLU A 121 12.76 -0.41 -8.65
CA GLU A 121 13.93 -0.26 -9.55
C GLU A 121 13.50 -0.12 -11.01
N THR A 122 12.50 -0.91 -11.41
CA THR A 122 11.93 -0.84 -12.75
C THR A 122 11.19 0.49 -12.94
N LEU A 123 10.42 0.93 -11.95
CA LEU A 123 9.69 2.19 -11.95
C LEU A 123 10.64 3.38 -12.11
N GLU A 124 11.78 3.39 -11.42
CA GLU A 124 12.80 4.43 -11.56
C GLU A 124 13.27 4.55 -13.01
N SER A 125 13.62 3.41 -13.62
CA SER A 125 14.08 3.35 -15.01
C SER A 125 13.00 3.79 -15.99
N VAL A 126 11.75 3.33 -15.77
CA VAL A 126 10.58 3.67 -16.59
C VAL A 126 10.24 5.16 -16.47
N ALA A 127 10.16 5.69 -15.26
CA ALA A 127 9.89 7.09 -14.99
C ALA A 127 10.92 8.00 -15.66
N LYS A 128 12.21 7.68 -15.53
CA LYS A 128 13.30 8.43 -16.18
C LYS A 128 13.12 8.53 -17.70
N VAL A 129 12.67 7.46 -18.35
CA VAL A 129 12.42 7.46 -19.80
C VAL A 129 11.13 8.23 -20.12
N ALA A 130 10.03 7.94 -19.41
CA ALA A 130 8.74 8.60 -19.61
C ALA A 130 8.83 10.13 -19.47
N LEU A 131 9.58 10.61 -18.47
CA LEU A 131 9.78 12.04 -18.22
C LEU A 131 10.63 12.72 -19.31
N LYS A 132 11.46 11.98 -20.04
CA LYS A 132 12.21 12.50 -21.21
C LYS A 132 11.37 12.52 -22.49
N THR A 133 10.31 11.74 -22.55
CA THR A 133 9.41 11.68 -23.71
C THR A 133 8.50 12.92 -23.74
N LYS A 134 8.90 13.95 -24.50
CA LYS A 134 8.22 15.27 -24.56
C LYS A 134 6.72 15.22 -24.82
N GLY A 135 6.23 14.19 -25.53
CA GLY A 135 4.80 13.98 -25.78
C GLY A 135 4.01 13.76 -24.50
N TYR A 136 4.62 13.16 -23.47
CA TYR A 136 3.97 12.80 -22.23
C TYR A 136 3.81 13.97 -21.26
N ALA A 137 4.54 15.08 -21.43
CA ALA A 137 4.35 16.27 -20.61
C ALA A 137 3.13 17.12 -21.05
N LYS A 138 2.57 16.84 -22.23
CA LYS A 138 1.56 17.71 -22.83
C LYS A 138 0.22 17.58 -22.11
N PRO A 139 -0.41 18.71 -21.73
CA PRO A 139 -1.78 18.70 -21.22
C PRO A 139 -2.75 18.13 -22.26
N VAL A 140 -3.79 17.45 -21.79
CA VAL A 140 -4.85 16.87 -22.64
C VAL A 140 -6.16 17.64 -22.45
N LYS A 141 -7.03 17.59 -23.46
CA LYS A 141 -8.39 18.13 -23.34
C LYS A 141 -9.33 17.00 -22.96
N VAL A 142 -10.09 17.18 -21.89
CA VAL A 142 -11.13 16.25 -21.45
C VAL A 142 -12.47 16.95 -21.45
N ASP A 143 -13.50 16.18 -21.75
CA ASP A 143 -14.89 16.59 -21.63
C ASP A 143 -15.27 16.56 -20.14
N ALA A 144 -15.74 17.69 -19.62
CA ALA A 144 -16.18 17.82 -18.24
C ALA A 144 -17.64 18.28 -18.21
N ASP A 145 -18.49 17.44 -17.63
CA ASP A 145 -19.87 17.79 -17.36
C ASP A 145 -19.91 18.85 -16.26
N THR A 146 -20.59 19.95 -16.54
CA THR A 146 -20.71 21.10 -15.67
C THR A 146 -22.07 21.74 -15.87
N SER A 147 -22.49 22.54 -14.91
CA SER A 147 -23.66 23.39 -15.09
C SER A 147 -23.21 24.83 -15.30
N ILE A 148 -23.75 25.48 -16.31
CA ILE A 148 -23.48 26.90 -16.59
C ILE A 148 -24.78 27.66 -16.68
N TRP A 149 -24.69 28.96 -16.49
CA TRP A 149 -25.80 29.87 -16.73
C TRP A 149 -25.70 30.44 -18.13
N VAL A 150 -26.81 30.36 -18.87
CA VAL A 150 -26.89 30.80 -20.26
C VAL A 150 -27.94 31.90 -20.38
N PRO A 151 -27.66 33.02 -21.07
CA PRO A 151 -28.61 34.10 -21.23
C PRO A 151 -29.94 33.66 -21.83
N CYS A 152 -31.04 34.11 -21.22
CA CYS A 152 -32.39 33.84 -21.72
C CYS A 152 -32.62 34.48 -23.11
N PRO A 153 -33.53 33.90 -23.93
CA PRO A 153 -33.84 34.41 -25.26
C PRO A 153 -34.18 35.90 -25.26
N LYS A 154 -33.62 36.68 -26.18
CA LYS A 154 -33.83 38.15 -26.24
C LYS A 154 -35.24 38.56 -26.68
N LYS A 155 -35.93 37.71 -27.46
CA LYS A 155 -37.30 37.98 -27.92
C LYS A 155 -38.27 37.80 -26.75
N LYS A 156 -39.18 38.76 -26.56
CA LYS A 156 -40.27 38.65 -25.60
C LYS A 156 -41.26 37.56 -26.03
N GLY A 157 -41.81 36.83 -25.06
CA GLY A 157 -42.76 35.74 -25.26
C GLY A 157 -42.57 34.63 -24.23
N GLU A 158 -43.44 33.63 -24.30
CA GLU A 158 -43.56 32.53 -23.33
C GLU A 158 -42.21 31.84 -22.99
N ALA A 159 -41.36 31.62 -24.00
CA ALA A 159 -40.05 31.01 -23.79
C ALA A 159 -39.07 31.87 -22.96
N ARG A 160 -39.17 33.21 -23.03
CA ARG A 160 -38.36 34.10 -22.20
C ARG A 160 -38.92 34.17 -20.79
N ASP A 161 -40.25 34.20 -20.65
CA ASP A 161 -40.91 34.28 -19.35
C ASP A 161 -40.64 33.02 -18.52
N LYS A 162 -40.77 31.83 -19.13
CA LYS A 162 -40.38 30.55 -18.51
C LYS A 162 -38.90 30.52 -18.10
N CYS A 163 -38.01 31.05 -18.94
CA CYS A 163 -36.58 31.13 -18.64
C CYS A 163 -36.27 32.06 -17.44
N ILE A 164 -37.07 33.13 -17.26
CA ILE A 164 -36.96 34.02 -16.09
C ILE A 164 -37.42 33.30 -14.82
N GLU A 165 -38.52 32.54 -14.88
CA GLU A 165 -39.00 31.72 -13.76
C GLU A 165 -37.94 30.70 -13.34
N GLU A 166 -37.39 29.96 -14.31
CA GLU A 166 -36.28 29.01 -14.10
C GLU A 166 -35.05 29.70 -13.47
N CYS A 167 -34.77 30.96 -13.85
CA CYS A 167 -33.68 31.75 -13.26
C CYS A 167 -33.85 31.95 -11.76
N TYR A 168 -35.03 32.41 -11.33
CA TYR A 168 -35.32 32.65 -9.91
C TYR A 168 -35.36 31.36 -9.11
N GLU A 169 -36.05 30.33 -9.61
CA GLU A 169 -36.15 29.04 -8.93
C GLU A 169 -34.76 28.45 -8.67
N LYS A 170 -33.92 28.44 -9.72
CA LYS A 170 -32.59 27.83 -9.60
C LYS A 170 -31.65 28.67 -8.75
N ALA A 171 -31.65 30.00 -8.90
CA ALA A 171 -30.82 30.89 -8.08
C ALA A 171 -31.19 30.79 -6.59
N GLY A 172 -32.49 30.75 -6.28
CA GLY A 172 -33.00 30.53 -4.93
C GLY A 172 -32.58 29.18 -4.36
N SER A 173 -32.68 28.09 -5.15
CA SER A 173 -32.24 26.75 -4.72
C SER A 173 -30.74 26.68 -4.39
N LEU A 174 -29.92 27.44 -5.13
CA LEU A 174 -28.47 27.54 -4.94
C LEU A 174 -28.08 28.58 -3.90
N ARG A 175 -29.05 29.36 -3.38
CA ARG A 175 -28.84 30.52 -2.50
C ARG A 175 -27.91 31.58 -3.10
N ASP A 176 -27.92 31.72 -4.43
CA ASP A 176 -27.12 32.70 -5.16
C ASP A 176 -27.87 34.05 -5.26
N THR A 177 -27.78 34.83 -4.18
CA THR A 177 -28.50 36.11 -4.03
C THR A 177 -28.10 37.16 -5.06
N ILE A 178 -26.86 37.13 -5.54
CA ILE A 178 -26.37 38.05 -6.59
C ILE A 178 -27.10 37.76 -7.90
N ARG A 179 -27.22 36.48 -8.22
CA ARG A 179 -27.83 36.02 -9.46
C ARG A 179 -29.35 36.10 -9.44
N GLU A 180 -29.96 35.82 -8.30
CA GLU A 180 -31.39 36.03 -8.07
C GLU A 180 -31.78 37.49 -8.34
N ALA A 181 -31.01 38.46 -7.82
CA ALA A 181 -31.21 39.88 -8.11
C ALA A 181 -31.00 40.22 -9.61
N ALA A 182 -30.12 39.49 -10.30
CA ALA A 182 -29.87 39.69 -11.73
C ALA A 182 -30.98 39.14 -12.62
N CYS A 183 -31.80 38.17 -12.17
CA CYS A 183 -32.87 37.57 -12.97
C CYS A 183 -33.89 38.60 -13.50
N ALA A 184 -34.13 39.70 -12.78
CA ALA A 184 -35.02 40.78 -13.22
C ALA A 184 -34.49 41.55 -14.45
N THR A 185 -33.16 41.68 -14.58
CA THR A 185 -32.52 42.62 -15.53
C THR A 185 -31.69 41.91 -16.60
N LYS A 186 -31.05 40.80 -16.25
CA LYS A 186 -30.21 39.94 -17.10
C LYS A 186 -30.50 38.47 -16.78
N PRO A 187 -31.71 37.97 -17.10
CA PRO A 187 -32.07 36.59 -16.80
C PRO A 187 -31.22 35.60 -17.59
N GLU A 188 -30.76 34.58 -16.89
CA GLU A 188 -30.04 33.43 -17.43
C GLU A 188 -30.72 32.17 -16.88
N HIS A 189 -30.83 31.11 -17.67
CA HIS A 189 -31.25 29.81 -17.13
C HIS A 189 -30.05 28.88 -16.95
N PHE A 190 -30.19 27.95 -16.02
CA PHE A 190 -29.14 27.03 -15.65
C PHE A 190 -29.21 25.76 -16.49
N VAL A 191 -28.12 25.45 -17.18
CA VAL A 191 -28.07 24.35 -18.14
C VAL A 191 -26.90 23.44 -17.78
N ASP A 192 -27.19 22.15 -17.66
CA ASP A 192 -26.17 21.11 -17.62
C ASP A 192 -25.59 20.92 -19.03
N THR A 193 -24.28 21.05 -19.15
CA THR A 193 -23.57 20.98 -20.42
C THR A 193 -22.19 20.35 -20.25
N THR A 194 -21.56 20.02 -21.36
CA THR A 194 -20.21 19.45 -21.37
C THR A 194 -19.25 20.46 -21.99
N ILE A 195 -18.23 20.86 -21.23
CA ILE A 195 -17.18 21.77 -21.71
C ILE A 195 -15.85 21.03 -21.90
N LYS A 196 -15.03 21.51 -22.82
CA LYS A 196 -13.66 21.00 -23.01
C LYS A 196 -12.68 21.74 -22.13
N VAL A 197 -12.21 21.09 -21.07
CA VAL A 197 -11.20 21.65 -20.16
C VAL A 197 -9.82 21.05 -20.46
N LYS A 198 -8.79 21.88 -20.32
CA LYS A 198 -7.39 21.44 -20.47
C LYS A 198 -6.87 21.01 -19.11
N VAL A 199 -6.59 19.73 -18.96
CA VAL A 199 -6.05 19.13 -17.72
C VAL A 199 -4.57 18.79 -17.89
N PRO A 200 -3.78 18.76 -16.79
CA PRO A 200 -2.40 18.29 -16.82
C PRO A 200 -2.26 16.91 -17.45
N SER A 201 -1.05 16.54 -17.87
CA SER A 201 -0.79 15.22 -18.42
C SER A 201 -1.29 14.12 -17.46
N PRO A 202 -2.16 13.20 -17.91
CA PRO A 202 -2.68 12.12 -17.06
C PRO A 202 -1.56 11.20 -16.56
N LEU A 203 -0.56 10.94 -17.40
CA LEU A 203 0.60 10.12 -17.05
C LEU A 203 1.45 10.79 -15.97
N TYR A 204 1.77 12.08 -16.14
CA TYR A 204 2.57 12.82 -15.14
C TYR A 204 1.80 12.92 -13.82
N GLU A 205 0.49 13.16 -13.88
CA GLU A 205 -0.36 13.21 -12.71
C GLU A 205 -0.42 11.85 -11.98
N LYS A 206 -0.53 10.75 -12.73
CA LYS A 206 -0.50 9.38 -12.18
C LYS A 206 0.82 9.11 -11.48
N LEU A 207 1.95 9.39 -12.14
CA LEU A 207 3.27 9.19 -11.57
C LEU A 207 3.50 10.08 -10.34
N ARG A 208 3.09 11.35 -10.41
CA ARG A 208 3.19 12.32 -9.30
C ARG A 208 2.43 11.85 -8.06
N LYS A 209 1.15 11.50 -8.22
CA LYS A 209 0.31 10.98 -7.12
C LYS A 209 0.84 9.67 -6.58
N GLY A 210 1.17 8.73 -7.46
CA GLY A 210 1.70 7.43 -7.07
C GLY A 210 3.00 7.53 -6.26
N LEU A 211 3.89 8.48 -6.59
CA LEU A 211 5.11 8.69 -5.83
C LEU A 211 4.85 9.34 -4.46
N LEU A 212 3.95 10.32 -4.40
CA LEU A 212 3.59 11.01 -3.15
C LEU A 212 2.86 10.08 -2.18
N GLU A 213 1.88 9.31 -2.67
CA GLU A 213 1.09 8.38 -1.85
C GLU A 213 1.88 7.11 -1.53
N GLY A 214 2.58 6.55 -2.52
CA GLY A 214 3.28 5.28 -2.38
C GLY A 214 4.37 5.29 -1.33
N TYR A 215 5.04 6.45 -1.12
CA TYR A 215 5.99 6.61 -0.02
C TYR A 215 5.37 6.31 1.36
N TRP A 216 4.11 6.67 1.57
CA TRP A 216 3.42 6.49 2.85
C TRP A 216 2.73 5.13 2.98
N LYS A 217 2.32 4.52 1.86
CA LYS A 217 1.63 3.22 1.84
C LYS A 217 2.60 2.03 1.85
N THR A 218 3.76 2.17 1.21
CA THR A 218 4.74 1.08 1.11
C THR A 218 5.31 0.69 2.49
N PRO A 219 5.74 -0.58 2.69
CA PRO A 219 6.50 -0.96 3.87
C PRO A 219 7.69 -0.03 4.12
N LYS A 220 7.98 0.25 5.41
CA LYS A 220 9.02 1.23 5.80
C LYS A 220 10.40 0.93 5.15
N SER A 221 10.73 -0.35 4.93
CA SER A 221 11.96 -0.80 4.26
C SER A 221 12.07 -0.43 2.78
N ALA A 222 10.96 -0.17 2.10
CA ALA A 222 10.91 0.21 0.69
C ALA A 222 10.69 1.72 0.48
N ALA A 223 10.40 2.47 1.54
CA ALA A 223 10.05 3.90 1.48
C ALA A 223 11.18 4.77 0.88
N GLU A 224 12.43 4.48 1.19
CA GLU A 224 13.58 5.24 0.68
C GLU A 224 13.64 5.22 -0.85
N LYS A 225 13.28 4.10 -1.49
CA LYS A 225 13.26 3.98 -2.96
C LYS A 225 12.21 4.91 -3.58
N TYR A 226 11.01 4.99 -3.01
CA TYR A 226 10.00 5.97 -3.44
C TYR A 226 10.52 7.40 -3.34
N SER A 227 11.15 7.73 -2.22
CA SER A 227 11.73 9.06 -2.03
C SER A 227 12.78 9.38 -3.09
N LYS A 228 13.67 8.44 -3.42
CA LYS A 228 14.69 8.64 -4.47
C LYS A 228 14.06 8.92 -5.83
N ILE A 229 13.06 8.14 -6.23
CA ILE A 229 12.35 8.34 -7.51
C ILE A 229 11.62 9.67 -7.52
N MET A 230 10.95 10.03 -6.43
CA MET A 230 10.27 11.32 -6.26
C MET A 230 11.24 12.49 -6.38
N GLN A 231 12.36 12.45 -5.66
CA GLN A 231 13.38 13.49 -5.71
C GLN A 231 13.94 13.66 -7.13
N ALA A 232 14.28 12.56 -7.81
CA ALA A 232 14.77 12.59 -9.18
C ALA A 232 13.73 13.13 -10.19
N SER A 233 12.44 12.95 -9.88
CA SER A 233 11.32 13.30 -10.77
C SER A 233 10.67 14.64 -10.42
N ALA A 234 10.97 15.23 -9.26
CA ALA A 234 10.22 16.34 -8.67
C ALA A 234 10.06 17.53 -9.60
N LYS A 235 11.17 17.97 -10.22
CA LYS A 235 11.16 19.10 -11.17
C LYS A 235 10.29 18.83 -12.39
N ALA A 236 10.39 17.63 -12.98
CA ALA A 236 9.63 17.28 -14.17
C ALA A 236 8.13 17.14 -13.86
N LEU A 237 7.80 16.65 -12.66
CA LEU A 237 6.44 16.44 -12.18
C LEU A 237 5.85 17.67 -11.47
N SER A 238 6.58 18.79 -11.41
CA SER A 238 6.17 19.99 -10.68
C SER A 238 5.74 19.71 -9.23
N ILE A 239 6.46 18.81 -8.54
CA ILE A 239 6.26 18.55 -7.11
C ILE A 239 6.88 19.71 -6.34
N PRO A 240 6.12 20.41 -5.48
CA PRO A 240 6.67 21.47 -4.64
C PRO A 240 7.76 20.93 -3.72
N ASP A 241 8.84 21.70 -3.49
CA ASP A 241 9.93 21.31 -2.59
C ASP A 241 9.44 21.00 -1.15
N THR A 242 8.32 21.61 -0.75
CA THR A 242 7.65 21.34 0.53
C THR A 242 7.06 19.93 0.62
N ALA A 243 6.70 19.33 -0.52
CA ALA A 243 6.10 18.00 -0.62
C ALA A 243 7.10 16.90 -1.00
N VAL A 244 8.32 17.25 -1.43
CA VAL A 244 9.37 16.26 -1.71
C VAL A 244 9.87 15.69 -0.39
N ILE A 245 9.54 14.43 -0.10
CA ILE A 245 9.99 13.74 1.11
C ILE A 245 11.48 13.44 1.01
N ASN A 246 12.30 14.19 1.73
CA ASN A 246 13.76 14.08 1.83
C ASN A 246 14.20 14.61 3.22
N LEU A 247 15.51 14.73 3.47
CA LEU A 247 15.99 15.25 4.75
C LEU A 247 15.52 16.68 5.07
N ALA A 248 15.31 17.54 4.07
CA ALA A 248 14.75 18.88 4.30
C ALA A 248 13.26 18.83 4.69
N TYR A 249 12.51 17.83 4.20
CA TYR A 249 11.16 17.56 4.70
C TYR A 249 11.19 17.13 6.16
N VAL A 250 12.09 16.21 6.53
CA VAL A 250 12.24 15.72 7.91
C VAL A 250 12.62 16.87 8.85
N ASP A 251 13.51 17.76 8.41
CA ASP A 251 13.90 18.95 9.17
C ASP A 251 12.69 19.86 9.45
N ARG A 252 11.92 20.26 8.42
CA ARG A 252 10.70 21.06 8.60
C ARG A 252 9.63 20.37 9.44
N TRP A 253 9.50 19.05 9.27
CA TRP A 253 8.58 18.24 10.08
C TRP A 253 8.95 18.31 11.56
N ALA A 254 10.23 18.11 11.89
CA ALA A 254 10.72 18.21 13.26
C ALA A 254 10.59 19.64 13.82
N GLU A 255 10.84 20.67 13.01
CA GLU A 255 10.62 22.08 13.39
C GLU A 255 9.18 22.36 13.77
N LYS A 256 8.24 21.89 12.95
CA LYS A 256 6.81 22.07 13.23
C LYS A 256 6.43 21.43 14.56
N HIS A 257 6.86 20.20 14.82
CA HIS A 257 6.56 19.52 16.08
C HIS A 257 7.20 20.22 17.29
N LYS A 258 8.42 20.76 17.13
CA LYS A 258 9.09 21.55 18.18
C LYS A 258 8.32 22.85 18.46
N ALA A 259 7.91 23.57 17.41
CA ALA A 259 7.13 24.80 17.53
C ALA A 259 5.76 24.57 18.19
N ASP A 260 5.08 23.49 17.82
CA ASP A 260 3.78 23.12 18.35
C ASP A 260 3.87 22.44 19.74
N SER A 261 5.08 22.20 20.27
CA SER A 261 5.33 21.44 21.51
C SER A 261 4.63 20.07 21.52
N THR A 262 4.65 19.38 20.38
CA THR A 262 4.01 18.07 20.19
C THR A 262 5.05 16.96 20.12
N ALA A 263 4.66 15.76 20.57
CA ALA A 263 5.48 14.57 20.41
C ALA A 263 5.61 14.20 18.91
N LEU A 264 6.73 13.60 18.55
CA LEU A 264 6.98 13.08 17.21
C LEU A 264 6.19 11.79 17.01
N PRO A 265 5.32 11.69 15.98
CA PRO A 265 4.66 10.43 15.64
C PRO A 265 5.69 9.36 15.29
N GLY A 266 5.73 8.26 16.06
CA GLY A 266 6.70 7.17 15.89
C GLY A 266 6.68 6.50 14.52
N GLY A 267 5.52 6.40 13.87
CA GLY A 267 5.34 5.76 12.57
C GLY A 267 6.02 6.55 11.45
N GLU A 268 5.89 7.88 11.48
CA GLU A 268 6.60 8.80 10.58
C GLU A 268 8.10 8.80 10.91
N LEU A 269 8.44 8.96 12.18
CA LEU A 269 9.83 8.92 12.65
C LEU A 269 10.53 7.64 12.19
N PHE A 270 9.94 6.48 12.43
CA PHE A 270 10.54 5.20 12.09
C PHE A 270 10.69 5.03 10.57
N ARG A 271 9.75 5.56 9.77
CA ARG A 271 9.88 5.59 8.30
C ARG A 271 11.07 6.46 7.87
N PHE A 272 11.27 7.62 8.49
CA PHE A 272 12.42 8.47 8.22
C PHE A 272 13.73 7.82 8.66
N CYS A 273 13.76 7.23 9.85
CA CYS A 273 14.93 6.53 10.38
C CYS A 273 15.37 5.37 9.49
N THR A 274 14.42 4.55 9.03
CA THR A 274 14.70 3.45 8.09
C THR A 274 15.30 3.96 6.78
N SER A 275 14.96 5.20 6.38
CA SER A 275 15.44 5.79 5.13
C SER A 275 16.78 6.52 5.27
N TRP A 276 17.03 7.20 6.39
CA TRP A 276 18.12 8.19 6.49
C TRP A 276 18.86 8.24 7.83
N GLN A 277 18.94 7.15 8.59
CA GLN A 277 19.94 7.12 9.66
C GLN A 277 21.37 7.24 9.10
N PRO A 278 22.30 7.95 9.77
CA PRO A 278 22.15 8.65 11.07
C PRO A 278 21.70 10.13 10.96
N ALA A 279 21.41 10.62 9.75
CA ALA A 279 21.09 12.03 9.53
C ALA A 279 19.80 12.48 10.26
N VAL A 280 18.81 11.59 10.38
CA VAL A 280 17.59 11.88 11.17
C VAL A 280 17.94 12.18 12.62
N ASP A 281 18.77 11.36 13.28
CA ASP A 281 19.18 11.59 14.67
C ASP A 281 19.96 12.90 14.83
N SER A 282 20.73 13.29 13.81
CA SER A 282 21.44 14.58 13.80
C SER A 282 20.47 15.76 13.75
N ILE A 283 19.42 15.68 12.92
CA ILE A 283 18.35 16.69 12.84
C ILE A 283 17.62 16.80 14.18
N LEU A 284 17.24 15.67 14.77
CA LEU A 284 16.53 15.63 16.05
C LEU A 284 17.38 16.17 17.21
N GLY A 285 18.67 15.81 17.23
CA GLY A 285 19.63 16.32 18.21
C GLY A 285 19.81 17.83 18.13
N ALA A 286 19.91 18.38 16.91
CA ALA A 286 20.02 19.82 16.69
C ALA A 286 18.78 20.61 17.17
N LYS A 287 17.61 19.96 17.26
CA LYS A 287 16.35 20.56 17.76
C LYS A 287 16.02 20.13 19.20
N GLU A 288 16.97 19.48 19.87
CA GLU A 288 16.88 19.07 21.28
C GLU A 288 15.67 18.17 21.58
N PHE A 289 15.27 17.32 20.64
CA PHE A 289 14.34 16.24 20.98
C PHE A 289 15.08 15.24 21.88
N GLU A 290 14.38 14.57 22.79
CA GLU A 290 14.92 13.39 23.50
C GLU A 290 14.71 12.13 22.66
N THR A 291 13.58 12.02 21.97
CA THR A 291 13.25 10.91 21.09
C THR A 291 14.28 10.78 19.95
N ARG A 292 14.72 9.55 19.70
CA ARG A 292 15.66 9.18 18.64
C ARG A 292 15.10 8.04 17.81
N CYS A 293 15.78 7.73 16.71
CA CYS A 293 15.46 6.58 15.92
C CYS A 293 15.51 5.28 16.75
N PRO A 294 14.56 4.35 16.51
CA PRO A 294 14.45 3.15 17.31
C PRO A 294 15.65 2.22 17.08
N VAL A 295 16.32 1.85 18.16
CA VAL A 295 17.34 0.80 18.19
C VAL A 295 16.68 -0.53 18.53
N PHE A 296 16.97 -1.55 17.73
CA PHE A 296 16.49 -2.93 17.92
C PHE A 296 17.66 -3.85 18.23
N GLU A 297 17.45 -4.74 19.20
CA GLU A 297 18.28 -5.91 19.41
C GLU A 297 17.84 -7.02 18.44
N SER A 298 18.73 -7.97 18.19
CA SER A 298 18.47 -9.14 17.35
C SER A 298 18.40 -10.39 18.22
N PHE A 299 17.34 -11.18 18.08
CA PHE A 299 17.19 -12.48 18.72
C PHE A 299 17.06 -13.55 17.64
N VAL A 300 17.90 -14.58 17.68
CA VAL A 300 17.86 -15.70 16.74
C VAL A 300 17.17 -16.89 17.42
N ASP A 301 16.09 -17.36 16.83
CA ASP A 301 15.45 -18.62 17.24
C ASP A 301 16.24 -19.79 16.66
N ASN A 302 16.98 -20.50 17.51
CA ASN A 302 17.85 -21.60 17.09
C ASN A 302 17.07 -22.81 16.53
N ARG A 303 15.75 -22.87 16.72
CA ARG A 303 14.92 -23.99 16.25
C ARG A 303 14.66 -23.96 14.75
N ASP A 304 14.58 -22.77 14.16
CA ASP A 304 14.29 -22.55 12.72
C ASP A 304 15.22 -21.53 12.03
N GLY A 305 16.12 -20.88 12.78
CA GLY A 305 17.02 -19.84 12.28
C GLY A 305 16.35 -18.48 12.08
N GLN A 306 15.08 -18.32 12.43
CA GLN A 306 14.36 -17.06 12.28
C GLN A 306 14.95 -16.01 13.21
N THR A 307 15.26 -14.84 12.65
CA THR A 307 15.73 -13.69 13.42
C THR A 307 14.57 -12.73 13.70
N TYR A 308 14.41 -12.33 14.95
CA TYR A 308 13.40 -11.39 15.43
C TYR A 308 14.06 -10.13 15.96
N ARG A 309 13.45 -8.98 15.67
CA ARG A 309 13.81 -7.72 16.31
C ARG A 309 13.20 -7.65 17.70
N VAL A 310 14.01 -7.23 18.65
CA VAL A 310 13.63 -7.03 20.05
C VAL A 310 13.75 -5.57 20.40
N LYS A 311 12.74 -5.04 21.10
CA LYS A 311 12.74 -3.66 21.61
C LYS A 311 12.39 -3.66 23.09
N GLU A 312 13.23 -2.99 23.87
CA GLU A 312 12.87 -2.65 25.25
C GLU A 312 11.85 -1.51 25.26
N ILE A 313 10.72 -1.74 25.93
CA ILE A 313 9.65 -0.78 26.17
C ILE A 313 9.28 -0.88 27.65
N ASN A 314 9.56 0.19 28.40
CA ASN A 314 9.27 0.28 29.83
C ASN A 314 9.84 -0.91 30.65
N GLY A 315 11.10 -1.27 30.39
CA GLY A 315 11.79 -2.38 31.07
C GLY A 315 11.44 -3.79 30.58
N THR A 316 10.43 -3.94 29.71
CA THR A 316 10.09 -5.23 29.09
C THR A 316 10.67 -5.29 27.69
N ARG A 317 11.39 -6.37 27.37
CA ARG A 317 11.97 -6.62 26.04
C ARG A 317 11.01 -7.43 25.17
N TRP A 318 10.39 -6.77 24.22
CA TRP A 318 9.35 -7.34 23.36
C TRP A 318 9.89 -7.76 22.00
N PHE A 319 9.40 -8.87 21.47
CA PHE A 319 9.46 -9.12 20.04
C PHE A 319 8.56 -8.09 19.34
N VAL A 320 9.14 -7.26 18.48
CA VAL A 320 8.37 -6.26 17.69
C VAL A 320 7.83 -6.82 16.37
N GLN A 321 8.03 -8.13 16.16
CA GLN A 321 7.41 -8.94 15.12
C GLN A 321 6.57 -10.03 15.77
N ASN A 322 5.51 -10.46 15.09
CA ASN A 322 4.75 -11.64 15.52
C ASN A 322 5.64 -12.88 15.38
N LEU A 323 5.50 -13.84 16.28
CA LEU A 323 6.21 -15.11 16.20
C LEU A 323 5.84 -15.85 14.91
N ASN A 324 6.81 -16.52 14.29
CA ASN A 324 6.65 -17.23 13.02
C ASN A 324 7.20 -18.66 13.06
N PHE A 325 7.34 -19.24 14.25
CA PHE A 325 7.77 -20.63 14.45
C PHE A 325 6.68 -21.63 14.04
N ALA A 326 6.97 -22.60 13.18
CA ALA A 326 5.98 -23.59 12.75
C ALA A 326 5.78 -24.69 13.81
N ILE A 327 4.54 -24.82 14.28
CA ILE A 327 4.07 -25.97 15.08
C ILE A 327 3.07 -26.74 14.21
N GLU A 328 3.34 -28.02 14.00
CA GLU A 328 2.51 -28.92 13.21
C GLU A 328 1.08 -28.96 13.76
N GLU A 329 0.10 -28.84 12.86
CA GLU A 329 -1.36 -28.80 13.10
C GLU A 329 -1.90 -27.64 13.95
N ASN A 330 -1.07 -27.00 14.79
CA ASN A 330 -1.51 -26.01 15.77
C ASN A 330 -1.01 -24.59 15.48
N SER A 331 -0.31 -24.40 14.36
CA SER A 331 0.01 -23.09 13.80
C SER A 331 -0.36 -23.03 12.32
N MET A 332 -0.73 -21.84 11.83
CA MET A 332 -1.03 -21.63 10.42
C MET A 332 -0.69 -20.20 9.97
N CYS A 333 -0.44 -20.05 8.68
CA CYS A 333 -0.47 -18.74 8.04
C CYS A 333 -1.92 -18.30 7.84
N TYR A 334 -2.14 -16.98 7.82
CA TYR A 334 -3.43 -16.44 7.40
C TYR A 334 -3.76 -16.96 5.98
N ASP A 335 -4.98 -17.47 5.80
CA ASP A 335 -5.50 -18.13 4.59
C ASP A 335 -4.66 -19.31 4.06
N ARG A 336 -3.76 -19.84 4.91
CA ARG A 336 -2.82 -20.91 4.55
C ARG A 336 -1.86 -20.53 3.42
N GLU A 337 -1.60 -19.23 3.27
CA GLU A 337 -0.62 -18.70 2.29
C GLU A 337 0.69 -18.33 3.00
N GLU A 338 1.82 -18.87 2.54
CA GLU A 338 3.13 -18.67 3.19
C GLU A 338 3.58 -17.20 3.15
N GLU A 339 3.17 -16.45 2.13
CA GLU A 339 3.43 -15.01 1.99
C GLU A 339 2.84 -14.21 3.17
N ASN A 340 1.70 -14.67 3.70
CA ASN A 340 1.08 -14.04 4.86
C ASN A 340 1.87 -14.33 6.15
N CYS A 341 2.47 -15.50 6.30
CA CYS A 341 3.39 -15.79 7.40
C CYS A 341 4.62 -14.88 7.36
N ALA A 342 5.21 -14.68 6.18
CA ALA A 342 6.36 -13.78 6.02
C ALA A 342 6.05 -12.33 6.42
N THR A 343 4.81 -11.89 6.18
CA THR A 343 4.38 -10.51 6.45
C THR A 343 3.86 -10.30 7.87
N TYR A 344 3.02 -11.21 8.36
CA TYR A 344 2.25 -11.06 9.59
C TYR A 344 2.64 -12.04 10.70
N GLY A 345 3.56 -12.97 10.45
CA GLY A 345 3.83 -14.11 11.34
C GLY A 345 2.74 -15.17 11.31
N ARG A 346 2.88 -16.18 12.16
CA ARG A 346 1.94 -17.30 12.29
C ARG A 346 0.83 -17.00 13.30
N LEU A 347 -0.30 -17.67 13.09
CA LEU A 347 -1.41 -17.73 14.01
C LEU A 347 -1.37 -19.09 14.74
N TYR A 348 -1.63 -19.09 16.04
CA TYR A 348 -1.49 -20.25 16.93
C TYR A 348 -2.76 -20.49 17.72
N THR A 349 -3.10 -21.75 17.96
CA THR A 349 -4.05 -22.09 19.05
C THR A 349 -3.47 -21.66 20.40
N HIS A 350 -4.31 -21.50 21.42
CA HIS A 350 -3.83 -21.07 22.74
C HIS A 350 -2.82 -22.05 23.33
N ASP A 351 -3.07 -23.36 23.21
CA ASP A 351 -2.17 -24.40 23.72
C ASP A 351 -0.80 -24.37 23.02
N ALA A 352 -0.79 -24.12 21.70
CA ALA A 352 0.46 -23.92 20.97
C ALA A 352 1.16 -22.62 21.37
N ALA A 353 0.42 -21.53 21.55
CA ALA A 353 0.97 -20.24 21.95
C ALA A 353 1.74 -20.31 23.29
N LEU A 354 1.30 -21.15 24.22
CA LEU A 354 1.95 -21.36 25.52
C LEU A 354 3.36 -21.98 25.40
N THR A 355 3.66 -22.67 24.30
CA THR A 355 4.93 -23.38 24.07
C THR A 355 5.70 -22.88 22.84
N ALA A 356 5.11 -21.96 22.06
CA ALA A 356 5.67 -21.52 20.80
C ALA A 356 6.91 -20.63 20.95
N CYS A 357 6.99 -19.82 22.01
CA CYS A 357 8.12 -18.91 22.21
C CYS A 357 9.44 -19.68 22.45
N PRO A 358 10.57 -19.24 21.86
CA PRO A 358 11.86 -19.92 22.00
C PRO A 358 12.41 -19.84 23.43
N GLU A 359 13.40 -20.69 23.72
CA GLU A 359 14.12 -20.68 24.99
C GLU A 359 14.67 -19.29 25.33
N GLY A 360 14.63 -18.92 26.61
CA GLY A 360 15.00 -17.58 27.07
C GLY A 360 13.92 -16.52 26.84
N THR A 361 12.79 -16.88 26.24
CA THR A 361 11.62 -16.03 26.07
C THR A 361 10.36 -16.72 26.60
N ARG A 362 9.24 -15.98 26.65
CA ARG A 362 7.94 -16.51 27.04
C ARG A 362 6.81 -15.79 26.31
N LEU A 363 5.63 -16.41 26.28
CA LEU A 363 4.41 -15.74 25.85
C LEU A 363 4.14 -14.55 26.79
N ALA A 364 3.77 -13.40 26.21
CA ALA A 364 3.39 -12.23 26.99
C ALA A 364 2.19 -12.55 27.89
N THR A 365 2.28 -12.13 29.15
CA THR A 365 1.21 -12.25 30.13
C THR A 365 0.24 -11.10 29.99
N ASP A 366 -0.94 -11.26 30.60
CA ASP A 366 -1.92 -10.18 30.71
C ASP A 366 -1.34 -8.91 31.37
N ASP A 367 -0.42 -9.06 32.31
CA ASP A 367 0.19 -7.94 33.04
C ASP A 367 1.30 -7.24 32.23
N ASP A 368 2.07 -7.98 31.41
CA ASP A 368 3.00 -7.34 30.47
C ASP A 368 2.25 -6.36 29.54
N TRP A 369 1.10 -6.79 29.02
CA TRP A 369 0.23 -5.95 28.19
C TRP A 369 -0.33 -4.75 28.95
N LYS A 370 -0.82 -4.92 30.19
CA LYS A 370 -1.28 -3.78 31.01
C LYS A 370 -0.18 -2.75 31.24
N MET A 371 1.04 -3.20 31.54
CA MET A 371 2.16 -2.28 31.77
C MET A 371 2.54 -1.53 30.48
N LEU A 372 2.49 -2.22 29.34
CA LEU A 372 2.68 -1.60 28.03
C LEU A 372 1.58 -0.56 27.75
N GLU A 373 0.32 -0.88 28.01
CA GLU A 373 -0.82 0.02 27.83
C GLU A 373 -0.73 1.27 28.70
N ILE A 374 -0.44 1.10 30.00
CA ILE A 374 -0.26 2.21 30.95
C ILE A 374 0.83 3.15 30.44
N TYR A 375 1.98 2.59 30.04
CA TYR A 375 3.09 3.37 29.50
C TYR A 375 2.72 4.08 28.19
N ALA A 376 1.90 3.44 27.35
CA ALA A 376 1.41 3.98 26.09
C ALA A 376 0.27 5.02 26.25
N GLY A 377 0.01 5.52 27.45
CA GLY A 377 -1.00 6.55 27.72
C GLY A 377 -2.34 6.01 28.24
N GLY A 378 -2.38 4.74 28.66
CA GLY A 378 -3.53 4.09 29.26
C GLY A 378 -4.52 3.53 28.23
N ALA A 379 -5.56 2.87 28.76
CA ALA A 379 -6.50 2.07 27.98
C ALA A 379 -7.10 2.84 26.80
N ASN A 380 -7.38 4.15 26.90
CA ASN A 380 -8.09 4.90 25.86
C ASN A 380 -7.19 5.47 24.74
N THR A 381 -5.88 5.22 24.73
CA THR A 381 -4.96 5.78 23.71
C THR A 381 -3.86 4.80 23.30
N ALA A 382 -3.59 3.77 24.11
CA ALA A 382 -2.51 2.81 23.88
C ALA A 382 -2.53 2.19 22.49
N ALA A 383 -3.70 1.81 21.94
CA ALA A 383 -3.74 1.16 20.63
C ALA A 383 -3.20 2.06 19.52
N VAL A 384 -3.55 3.35 19.54
CA VAL A 384 -3.04 4.32 18.55
C VAL A 384 -1.52 4.40 18.60
N ARG A 385 -0.92 4.35 19.80
CA ARG A 385 0.53 4.47 19.97
C ARG A 385 1.31 3.17 19.76
N LEU A 386 0.64 2.03 19.65
CA LEU A 386 1.26 0.71 19.51
C LEU A 386 1.08 0.08 18.12
N ARG A 387 0.05 0.48 17.37
CA ARG A 387 -0.33 -0.15 16.10
C ARG A 387 0.37 0.47 14.89
N SER A 388 0.58 -0.34 13.85
CA SER A 388 1.34 0.03 12.66
C SER A 388 0.70 1.14 11.81
N ASN A 389 -0.63 1.27 11.83
CA ASN A 389 -1.38 2.34 11.16
C ASN A 389 -1.74 3.51 12.11
N GLY A 390 -1.21 3.50 13.33
CA GLY A 390 -1.34 4.57 14.30
C GLY A 390 -0.06 5.41 14.38
N SER A 391 0.19 6.02 15.54
CA SER A 391 1.42 6.76 15.78
C SER A 391 2.61 5.84 16.05
N ASP A 392 2.44 4.58 16.47
CA ASP A 392 3.53 3.60 16.68
C ASP A 392 4.76 4.18 17.43
N ASP A 393 4.50 5.00 18.46
CA ASP A 393 5.49 5.82 19.18
C ASP A 393 6.62 5.01 19.82
N TYR A 394 6.37 3.71 20.05
CA TYR A 394 7.30 2.79 20.70
C TYR A 394 7.92 1.77 19.74
N ALA A 395 7.66 1.89 18.44
CA ALA A 395 8.06 0.92 17.42
C ALA A 395 7.65 -0.53 17.78
N PHE A 396 6.50 -0.66 18.45
CA PHE A 396 5.90 -1.96 18.81
C PHE A 396 5.33 -2.65 17.57
N THR A 397 4.85 -1.83 16.62
CA THR A 397 4.37 -2.21 15.30
C THR A 397 3.40 -3.39 15.37
N ALA A 398 2.29 -3.22 16.09
CA ALA A 398 1.20 -4.19 16.06
C ALA A 398 0.54 -4.18 14.66
N MET A 399 0.86 -5.20 13.87
CA MET A 399 0.35 -5.40 12.51
C MET A 399 -1.01 -6.10 12.53
N PHE A 400 -1.91 -5.68 11.66
CA PHE A 400 -3.26 -6.24 11.51
C PHE A 400 -3.27 -7.54 10.70
N GLY A 401 -2.65 -8.58 11.27
CA GLY A 401 -2.63 -9.92 10.68
C GLY A 401 -3.94 -10.70 10.77
N GLY A 402 -4.98 -10.12 11.39
CA GLY A 402 -6.26 -10.79 11.61
C GLY A 402 -6.18 -11.98 12.57
N TYR A 403 -7.11 -12.91 12.42
CA TYR A 403 -7.13 -14.19 13.13
C TYR A 403 -7.81 -15.28 12.29
N ALA A 404 -7.70 -16.54 12.70
CA ALA A 404 -8.57 -17.61 12.20
C ALA A 404 -9.48 -18.16 13.31
N ASN A 405 -10.77 -18.29 12.99
CA ASN A 405 -11.76 -18.84 13.93
C ASN A 405 -11.54 -20.34 14.15
N LYS A 406 -12.23 -20.96 15.11
CA LYS A 406 -12.12 -22.40 15.45
C LYS A 406 -12.28 -23.44 14.32
N ASN A 407 -12.73 -23.03 13.13
CA ASN A 407 -12.82 -23.87 11.94
C ASN A 407 -11.65 -23.63 10.96
N GLY A 408 -10.65 -22.82 11.34
CA GLY A 408 -9.52 -22.45 10.50
C GLY A 408 -9.85 -21.43 9.41
N ILE A 409 -10.95 -20.69 9.54
CA ILE A 409 -11.34 -19.65 8.58
C ILE A 409 -10.75 -18.32 9.05
N SER A 410 -9.88 -17.74 8.22
CA SER A 410 -9.24 -16.45 8.50
C SER A 410 -10.15 -15.27 8.17
N VAL A 411 -10.10 -14.23 9.00
CA VAL A 411 -10.93 -13.03 8.86
C VAL A 411 -10.16 -11.79 9.30
N ILE A 412 -10.62 -10.61 8.87
CA ILE A 412 -10.21 -9.25 9.31
C ILE A 412 -8.72 -8.89 9.14
N GLN A 413 -7.98 -9.56 8.23
CA GLN A 413 -6.64 -9.08 7.84
C GLN A 413 -6.72 -7.64 7.33
N GLY A 414 -5.78 -6.81 7.76
CA GLY A 414 -5.73 -5.39 7.45
C GLY A 414 -6.66 -4.50 8.30
N GLU A 415 -7.57 -5.09 9.09
CA GLU A 415 -8.54 -4.35 9.92
C GLU A 415 -8.22 -4.42 11.41
N GLY A 416 -7.72 -5.56 11.90
CA GLY A 416 -7.38 -5.74 13.31
C GLY A 416 -6.38 -6.85 13.57
N ALA A 417 -5.94 -6.93 14.83
CA ALA A 417 -5.00 -7.93 15.33
C ALA A 417 -5.46 -8.46 16.69
N TYR A 418 -5.19 -9.75 16.90
CA TYR A 418 -5.46 -10.46 18.14
C TYR A 418 -4.19 -11.17 18.61
N PHE A 419 -3.87 -11.02 19.89
CA PHE A 419 -2.68 -11.59 20.50
C PHE A 419 -3.06 -12.45 21.69
N TRP A 420 -2.62 -13.71 21.68
CA TRP A 420 -2.76 -14.54 22.88
C TRP A 420 -1.95 -13.97 24.04
N THR A 421 -2.52 -14.08 25.24
CA THR A 421 -1.77 -13.96 26.48
C THR A 421 -1.60 -15.34 27.11
N SER A 422 -0.66 -15.47 28.05
CA SER A 422 -0.49 -16.72 28.82
C SER A 422 -1.65 -17.03 29.78
N LYS A 423 -2.65 -16.15 29.90
CA LYS A 423 -3.75 -16.31 30.85
C LYS A 423 -4.85 -17.22 30.31
N ASP A 424 -5.24 -18.18 31.14
CA ASP A 424 -6.35 -19.10 30.96
C ASP A 424 -7.47 -18.75 31.94
N VAL A 425 -8.73 -18.76 31.49
CA VAL A 425 -9.90 -18.50 32.35
C VAL A 425 -10.59 -19.77 32.85
N GLY A 426 -10.12 -20.96 32.45
CA GLY A 426 -10.53 -22.26 33.01
C GLY A 426 -11.83 -22.85 32.46
N ASP A 427 -12.47 -22.20 31.48
CA ASP A 427 -13.73 -22.65 30.86
C ASP A 427 -13.60 -22.99 29.37
N GLY A 428 -12.37 -23.31 28.93
CA GLY A 428 -12.04 -23.55 27.52
C GLY A 428 -11.69 -22.27 26.75
N ARG A 429 -11.58 -21.13 27.43
CA ARG A 429 -11.14 -19.86 26.84
C ARG A 429 -9.80 -19.39 27.42
N GLY A 430 -9.02 -18.71 26.59
CA GLY A 430 -7.86 -17.92 27.00
C GLY A 430 -8.16 -16.43 26.94
N ILE A 431 -7.28 -15.57 27.45
CA ILE A 431 -7.38 -14.12 27.26
C ILE A 431 -6.56 -13.70 26.04
N ALA A 432 -7.18 -12.94 25.15
CA ALA A 432 -6.54 -12.28 24.03
C ALA A 432 -6.56 -10.76 24.19
N ARG A 433 -5.54 -10.10 23.66
CA ARG A 433 -5.47 -8.64 23.48
C ARG A 433 -5.82 -8.29 22.04
N SER A 434 -6.72 -7.35 21.83
CA SER A 434 -7.15 -6.95 20.49
C SER A 434 -6.94 -5.46 20.22
N MET A 435 -6.59 -5.14 18.97
CA MET A 435 -6.49 -3.78 18.46
C MET A 435 -7.08 -3.73 17.05
N PHE A 436 -8.00 -2.81 16.80
CA PHE A 436 -8.58 -2.55 15.48
C PHE A 436 -8.11 -1.21 14.91
N ASN A 437 -8.37 -0.98 13.63
CA ASN A 437 -7.96 0.23 12.88
C ASN A 437 -8.63 1.53 13.36
N THR A 438 -9.82 1.47 13.95
CA THR A 438 -10.58 2.63 14.44
C THR A 438 -10.46 2.83 15.94
N ASP A 439 -10.11 1.77 16.66
CA ASP A 439 -10.19 1.76 18.11
C ASP A 439 -9.02 2.51 18.72
N LYS A 440 -9.27 3.20 19.83
CA LYS A 440 -8.19 3.88 20.57
C LYS A 440 -7.63 3.01 21.69
N GLU A 441 -8.31 1.92 22.01
CA GLU A 441 -8.01 1.05 23.13
C GLU A 441 -7.48 -0.32 22.74
N VAL A 442 -6.66 -0.88 23.64
CA VAL A 442 -6.28 -2.29 23.60
C VAL A 442 -7.26 -3.03 24.50
N SER A 443 -8.13 -3.84 23.92
CA SER A 443 -9.14 -4.58 24.70
C SER A 443 -8.60 -5.93 25.14
N ALA A 444 -9.00 -6.37 26.33
CA ALA A 444 -8.77 -7.72 26.83
C ALA A 444 -10.08 -8.52 26.74
N ILE A 445 -10.07 -9.62 26.01
CA ILE A 445 -11.29 -10.40 25.73
C ILE A 445 -11.04 -11.90 25.96
N PRO A 446 -12.03 -12.64 26.52
CA PRO A 446 -11.97 -14.09 26.56
C PRO A 446 -12.29 -14.67 25.18
N VAL A 447 -11.41 -15.53 24.66
CA VAL A 447 -11.54 -16.16 23.34
C VAL A 447 -11.40 -17.67 23.49
N ASP A 448 -12.22 -18.43 22.75
CA ASP A 448 -12.12 -19.89 22.68
C ASP A 448 -10.69 -20.31 22.28
N LYS A 449 -10.07 -21.21 23.05
CA LYS A 449 -8.68 -21.62 22.87
C LYS A 449 -8.38 -22.24 21.51
N LYS A 450 -9.43 -22.69 20.79
CA LYS A 450 -9.33 -23.25 19.45
C LYS A 450 -9.20 -22.19 18.36
N PHE A 451 -9.28 -20.90 18.67
CA PHE A 451 -8.98 -19.84 17.69
C PHE A 451 -7.47 -19.75 17.46
N TRP A 452 -7.08 -19.33 16.26
CA TRP A 452 -5.69 -19.10 15.91
C TRP A 452 -5.40 -17.60 15.92
N LEU A 453 -4.62 -17.15 16.89
CA LEU A 453 -4.27 -15.74 17.10
C LEU A 453 -2.75 -15.54 17.01
N SER A 454 -2.31 -14.31 16.82
CA SER A 454 -0.87 -13.98 16.79
C SER A 454 -0.24 -14.14 18.17
N VAL A 455 1.08 -14.33 18.20
CA VAL A 455 1.89 -14.41 19.42
C VAL A 455 2.94 -13.31 19.46
N ARG A 456 3.07 -12.66 20.62
CA ARG A 456 4.18 -11.76 20.96
C ARG A 456 4.94 -12.35 22.14
N CYS A 457 6.20 -12.71 21.89
CA CYS A 457 7.09 -13.19 22.93
C CYS A 457 7.77 -12.00 23.62
N VAL A 458 8.06 -12.17 24.91
CA VAL A 458 8.91 -11.27 25.68
C VAL A 458 10.14 -12.02 26.14
N VAL A 459 11.30 -11.37 26.10
CA VAL A 459 12.55 -11.97 26.59
C VAL A 459 12.49 -12.01 28.12
N ASN A 460 12.85 -13.14 28.70
CA ASN A 460 12.88 -13.28 30.14
C ASN A 460 13.85 -12.25 30.74
N ALA A 461 13.51 -11.72 31.93
CA ALA A 461 14.48 -10.96 32.72
C ALA A 461 15.66 -11.88 33.04
N ALA A 462 16.88 -11.34 33.01
CA ALA A 462 18.01 -12.09 33.55
C ALA A 462 17.69 -12.44 35.01
N PRO A 463 17.95 -13.66 35.48
CA PRO A 463 17.80 -13.96 36.90
C PRO A 463 18.64 -12.95 37.69
N ALA A 464 18.03 -12.35 38.71
CA ALA A 464 18.74 -11.46 39.62
C ALA A 464 19.97 -12.21 40.16
N GLU A 465 21.16 -11.62 40.10
CA GLU A 465 22.34 -12.18 40.76
C GLU A 465 21.99 -12.39 42.23
N GLU A 466 21.95 -13.65 42.67
CA GLU A 466 21.79 -13.95 44.09
C GLU A 466 22.97 -13.30 44.84
N PRO A 467 22.72 -12.57 45.94
CA PRO A 467 23.80 -12.00 46.72
C PRO A 467 24.71 -13.13 47.19
N THR A 468 25.98 -13.04 46.80
CA THR A 468 27.03 -13.96 47.23
C THR A 468 27.02 -13.99 48.76
N PRO A 469 26.87 -15.17 49.41
CA PRO A 469 26.91 -15.23 50.86
C PRO A 469 28.24 -14.68 51.33
N ALA A 470 28.18 -13.66 52.20
CA ALA A 470 29.36 -13.10 52.82
C ALA A 470 30.15 -14.25 53.49
N ALA A 471 31.42 -14.40 53.12
CA ALA A 471 32.31 -15.32 53.78
C ALA A 471 32.37 -14.96 55.26
N VAL A 472 32.00 -15.92 56.11
CA VAL A 472 32.16 -15.80 57.56
C VAL A 472 33.65 -16.03 57.84
N GLU A 473 34.37 -14.97 58.23
CA GLU A 473 35.72 -15.05 58.81
C GLU A 473 35.69 -15.52 60.26
#